data_AF-R9I3C8-F1
#
_entry.id   AF-R9I3C8-F1
#
_cell.length_a   1.000
_cell.length_b   1.000
_cell.length_c   1.000
_cell.angle_alpha   90.00
_cell.angle_beta   90.00
_cell.angle_gamma   90.00
#
_symmetry.space_group_name_H-M   'P 1'
#
loop_
_entity.id
_entity.type
_entity.pdbx_description
1 polymer ?
#
loop_
_entity_poly.entity_id
_entity_poly.type
_entity_poly.pdbx_seq_one_letter_code
_entity_poly.pdbx_strand_id
1 'polypeptide(L)' 'MKKKILFTVLFSAAVVASFQLGAEHEKLDSLMLENIEALASGEEAELINCIGSGSVDCPIDHVKVYLVQYR' A
#
# COMPACT_ATOMS: atom_id res chain seq x y z
N MET A 1 7.09 46.09 25.47
CA MET A 1 6.51 44.81 25.96
C MET A 1 5.40 44.29 25.04
N LYS A 2 4.29 45.02 24.84
CA LYS A 2 3.11 44.58 24.06
C LYS A 2 3.38 44.09 22.62
N LYS A 3 4.21 44.83 21.86
CA LYS A 3 4.58 44.43 20.48
C LYS A 3 5.37 43.12 20.43
N LYS A 4 6.26 42.88 21.40
CA LYS A 4 7.06 41.64 21.49
C LYS A 4 6.18 40.44 21.78
N ILE A 5 5.23 40.58 22.72
CA ILE A 5 4.23 39.55 23.07
C ILE A 5 3.36 39.21 21.84
N LEU A 6 2.92 40.23 21.11
CA LEU A 6 2.09 40.05 19.92
C LEU A 6 2.83 39.27 18.83
N PHE A 7 4.12 39.54 18.63
CA PHE A 7 4.99 38.77 17.74
C PHE A 7 5.17 37.32 18.18
N THR A 8 5.32 37.06 19.49
CA THR A 8 5.50 35.70 20.00
C THR A 8 4.24 34.85 19.78
N VAL A 9 3.07 35.44 20.01
CA VAL A 9 1.78 34.78 19.80
C VAL A 9 1.55 34.48 18.32
N LEU A 10 1.78 35.45 17.42
CA LEU A 10 1.66 35.24 15.98
C LEU A 10 2.60 34.15 15.46
N PHE A 11 3.85 34.13 15.94
CA PHE A 11 4.82 33.12 15.55
C PHE A 11 4.38 31.71 15.99
N SER A 12 3.91 31.57 17.25
CA SER A 12 3.39 30.29 17.73
C SER A 12 2.15 29.82 16.97
N ALA A 13 1.25 30.74 16.59
CA ALA A 13 0.06 30.41 15.81
C ALA A 13 0.41 29.94 14.40
N ALA A 14 1.39 30.58 13.75
CA ALA A 14 1.88 30.18 12.43
C ALA A 14 2.48 28.76 12.46
N VAL A 15 3.30 28.46 13.47
CA VAL A 15 3.90 27.13 13.64
C VAL A 15 2.82 26.05 13.80
N VAL A 16 1.82 26.28 14.67
CA VAL A 16 0.71 25.32 14.88
C VAL A 16 -0.10 25.12 13.60
N ALA A 17 -0.39 26.18 12.85
CA ALA A 17 -1.10 26.09 11.57
C ALA A 17 -0.31 25.30 10.52
N SER A 18 1.02 25.47 10.44
CA SER A 18 1.87 24.70 9.53
C SER A 18 1.86 23.19 9.84
N PHE A 19 1.86 22.81 11.12
CA PHE A 19 1.75 21.40 11.51
C PHE A 19 0.40 20.78 11.14
N GLN A 20 -0.70 21.54 11.27
CA GLN A 20 -2.04 21.08 10.90
C GLN A 20 -2.19 20.92 9.38
N LEU A 21 -1.61 21.83 8.59
CA LEU A 21 -1.63 21.75 7.13
C LEU A 21 -0.76 20.61 6.58
N GLY A 22 0.36 20.29 7.24
CA GLY A 22 1.23 19.18 6.84
C GLY A 22 0.66 17.79 7.10
N ALA A 23 -0.41 17.67 7.90
CA ALA A 23 -1.01 16.38 8.25
C ALA A 23 -1.90 15.78 7.14
N GLU A 24 -2.18 16.51 6.06
CA GLU A 24 -3.03 16.02 4.95
C GLU A 24 -2.31 15.03 4.01
N HIS A 25 -0.99 14.85 4.17
CA HIS A 25 -0.16 14.04 3.27
C HIS A 25 -0.49 12.53 3.28
N GLU A 26 -1.05 11.98 4.36
CA GLU A 26 -1.29 10.52 4.45
C GLU A 26 -2.27 9.99 3.41
N LYS A 27 -3.18 10.83 2.90
CA LYS A 27 -4.20 10.41 1.92
C LYS A 27 -3.68 10.35 0.49
N LEU A 28 -2.64 11.12 0.16
CA LEU A 28 -2.01 11.06 -1.16
C LEU A 28 -1.15 9.80 -1.30
N ASP A 29 -0.47 9.41 -0.22
CA ASP A 29 0.37 8.22 -0.18
C ASP A 29 -0.47 6.94 -0.37
N SER A 30 -1.69 6.87 0.20
CA SER A 30 -2.59 5.72 0.03
C SER A 30 -3.07 5.58 -1.41
N LEU A 31 -3.49 6.68 -2.06
CA LEU A 31 -3.95 6.68 -3.46
C LEU A 31 -2.84 6.33 -4.46
N MET A 32 -1.60 6.72 -4.17
CA MET A 32 -0.45 6.34 -4.98
C MET A 32 -0.13 4.84 -4.84
N LEU A 33 -0.25 4.29 -3.63
CA LEU A 33 0.01 2.88 -3.37
C LEU A 33 -1.06 1.97 -4.00
N GLU A 34 -2.34 2.37 -3.97
CA GLU A 34 -3.43 1.60 -4.61
C GLU A 34 -3.22 1.39 -6.12
N ASN A 35 -2.64 2.37 -6.82
CA ASN A 35 -2.33 2.22 -8.25
C ASN A 35 -1.15 1.27 -8.49
N ILE A 36 -0.19 1.24 -7.57
CA ILE A 36 0.97 0.33 -7.64
C ILE A 36 0.49 -1.11 -7.41
N GLU A 37 -0.36 -1.33 -6.41
CA GLU A 37 -0.96 -2.66 -6.17
C GLU A 37 -1.90 -3.07 -7.30
N ALA A 38 -2.71 -2.14 -7.87
CA ALA A 38 -3.56 -2.44 -9.01
C ALA A 38 -2.76 -2.80 -10.28
N LEU A 39 -1.58 -2.20 -10.47
CA LEU A 39 -0.69 -2.51 -11.59
C LEU A 39 -0.03 -3.90 -11.44
N ALA A 40 0.26 -4.31 -10.20
CA ALA A 40 0.81 -5.64 -9.87
C ALA A 40 -0.27 -6.69 -9.56
N SER A 41 -1.55 -6.34 -9.68
CA SER A 41 -2.67 -7.23 -9.40
C SER A 41 -2.65 -8.41 -10.38
N GLY A 42 -2.49 -9.63 -9.87
CA GLY A 42 -2.33 -10.84 -10.68
C GLY A 42 -0.90 -11.13 -11.16
N GLU A 43 0.08 -10.29 -10.81
CA GLU A 43 1.51 -10.63 -10.88
C GLU A 43 2.03 -11.25 -9.57
N GLU A 44 1.17 -11.34 -8.55
CA GLU A 44 1.42 -12.21 -7.43
C GLU A 44 1.66 -13.62 -7.98
N ALA A 45 2.91 -14.06 -7.88
CA ALA A 45 3.26 -15.43 -8.14
C ALA A 45 2.50 -16.26 -7.11
N GLU A 46 1.26 -16.63 -7.43
CA GLU A 46 0.54 -17.65 -6.69
C GLU A 46 1.53 -18.80 -6.61
N LEU A 47 1.95 -19.13 -5.40
CA LEU A 47 2.89 -20.21 -5.16
C LEU A 47 2.11 -21.50 -5.36
N ILE A 48 1.89 -21.84 -6.63
CA ILE A 48 1.11 -22.99 -7.05
C ILE A 48 1.98 -24.22 -6.92
N ASN A 49 1.57 -25.12 -6.02
CA ASN A 49 2.16 -26.44 -5.88
C ASN A 49 1.26 -27.47 -6.57
N CYS A 50 1.79 -28.12 -7.60
CA CYS A 50 1.15 -29.23 -8.28
C CYS A 50 1.68 -30.55 -7.72
N ILE A 51 0.82 -31.34 -7.07
CA ILE A 51 1.22 -32.48 -6.24
C ILE A 51 0.72 -33.81 -6.83
N GLY A 52 1.64 -34.75 -7.03
CA GLY A 52 1.36 -36.12 -7.47
C GLY A 52 0.94 -36.20 -8.95
N SER A 53 0.51 -37.39 -9.36
CA SER A 53 -0.06 -37.63 -10.70
C SER A 53 -1.55 -37.94 -10.57
N GLY A 54 -2.39 -37.33 -11.40
CA GLY A 54 -3.84 -37.45 -11.28
C GLY A 54 -4.57 -37.05 -12.56
N SER A 55 -5.73 -36.42 -12.44
CA SER A 55 -6.57 -35.99 -13.58
C SER A 55 -6.76 -34.48 -13.68
N VAL A 56 -6.27 -33.73 -12.70
CA VAL A 56 -6.38 -32.26 -12.64
C VAL A 56 -5.25 -31.64 -13.44
N ASP A 57 -5.54 -30.67 -14.31
CA ASP A 57 -4.49 -29.94 -15.04
C ASP A 57 -3.80 -28.94 -14.12
N CYS A 58 -2.47 -29.03 -14.04
CA CYS A 58 -1.65 -28.00 -13.41
C CYS A 58 -1.58 -26.76 -14.33
N PRO A 59 -1.87 -25.56 -13.81
CA PRO A 59 -1.90 -24.34 -14.64
C PRO A 59 -0.52 -23.85 -15.09
N ILE A 60 0.57 -24.36 -14.51
CA ILE A 60 1.95 -23.92 -14.82
C ILE A 60 2.54 -24.70 -16.00
N ASP A 61 2.43 -26.03 -15.99
CA ASP A 61 3.11 -26.93 -16.93
C ASP A 61 2.13 -27.84 -17.71
N HIS A 62 0.83 -27.69 -17.46
CA HIS A 62 -0.25 -28.48 -18.07
C HIS A 62 -0.10 -29.99 -17.90
N VAL A 63 0.59 -30.43 -16.84
CA VAL A 63 0.64 -31.86 -16.49
C VAL A 63 -0.54 -32.24 -15.60
N LYS A 64 -0.91 -33.53 -15.66
CA LYS A 64 -2.02 -34.08 -14.90
C LYS A 64 -1.59 -34.48 -13.48
N VAL A 65 -2.09 -33.76 -12.47
CA VAL A 65 -1.78 -33.95 -11.05
C VAL A 65 -2.99 -34.32 -10.21
N TYR A 66 -2.77 -34.75 -8.97
CA TYR A 66 -3.84 -35.09 -8.03
C TYR A 66 -4.44 -33.85 -7.36
N LEU A 67 -3.61 -32.84 -7.09
CA LEU A 67 -4.00 -31.62 -6.39
C LEU A 67 -3.21 -30.42 -6.94
N VAL A 68 -3.89 -29.30 -7.14
CA VAL A 68 -3.29 -27.98 -7.34
C VAL A 68 -3.55 -27.17 -6.08
N GLN A 69 -2.48 -26.75 -5.39
CA GLN A 69 -2.55 -25.97 -4.16
C GLN A 69 -2.09 -24.54 -4.43
N TYR A 70 -2.98 -23.58 -4.23
CA TYR A 70 -2.73 -22.15 -4.29
C TYR A 70 -2.33 -21.66 -2.89
N ARG A 71 -1.29 -20.80 -2.79
CA ARG A 71 -0.78 -20.25 -1.53
C ARG A 71 -0.66 -18.75 -1.59
#